data_AF-A0A4W5PCY1-F1
#
_entry.id   AF-A0A4W5PCY1-F1
#
_cell.length_a   1.000
_cell.length_b   1.000
_cell.length_c   1.000
_cell.angle_alpha   90.00
_cell.angle_beta   90.00
_cell.angle_gamma   90.00
#
_symmetry.space_group_name_H-M   'P 1'
#
loop_
_entity.id
_entity.type
_entity.pdbx_description
1 polymer ?
#
loop_
_entity_poly.entity_id
_entity_poly.type
_entity_poly.pdbx_seq_one_letter_code
_entity_poly.pdbx_strand_id
1 'polypeptide(L)'
;FDYYMIPYVFFQRVDVFTIILQCTVTLTCFCPNVSVTRFNWFKQSLGQKPLHITSSLYVGEESYHSNNFIEDFTETKHLGLRRGDYSCNLTISKTEPGDSATYYCSTTAIYEQTFGEGTVLIVKTASSNIVLQQPVSESVQPGDSVTLNCTIRTETCVGGHSVYWFRHGSGESRPGIIYTHGDRSDQCEKSPEAGSPTQSCVYNLPKRNLSPSDAGTYYCAVASCGEILFGNGTKLDIKVLFCASQDQDGDNLHYVALNLSNKKNRSRGQRGHMKTVVYAGIRQ
;
A
#
# COMPACT_ATOMS: atom_id res chain seq x y z
N PHE A 1 -12.62 -40.54 3.37
CA PHE A 1 -13.04 -39.34 2.60
C PHE A 1 -12.54 -38.14 3.35
N ASP A 2 -11.27 -37.80 3.16
CA ASP A 2 -10.62 -36.68 3.82
C ASP A 2 -11.00 -35.39 3.10
N TYR A 3 -11.89 -34.61 3.71
CA TYR A 3 -12.09 -33.22 3.30
C TYR A 3 -10.87 -32.42 3.75
N TYR A 4 -9.92 -32.23 2.85
CA TYR A 4 -8.95 -31.16 2.97
C TYR A 4 -9.75 -29.84 2.97
N MET A 5 -9.91 -29.23 4.15
CA MET A 5 -10.28 -27.81 4.24
C MET A 5 -9.17 -27.03 3.55
N ILE A 6 -9.39 -26.65 2.30
CA ILE A 6 -8.56 -25.65 1.64
C ILE A 6 -8.70 -24.38 2.49
N PRO A 7 -7.60 -23.79 2.99
CA PRO A 7 -7.68 -22.55 3.75
C PRO A 7 -8.45 -21.50 2.93
N TYR A 8 -9.18 -20.60 3.60
CA TYR A 8 -9.90 -19.51 2.95
C TYR A 8 -8.90 -18.58 2.25
N VAL A 9 -8.55 -18.90 1.02
CA VAL A 9 -7.58 -18.15 0.23
C VAL A 9 -8.33 -17.03 -0.47
N PHE A 10 -8.47 -15.89 0.21
CA PHE A 10 -9.11 -14.71 -0.34
C PHE A 10 -8.05 -13.75 -0.91
N PHE A 11 -8.13 -13.47 -2.21
CA PHE A 11 -7.20 -12.57 -2.88
C PHE A 11 -7.91 -11.31 -3.37
N GLN A 12 -7.71 -10.22 -2.63
CA GLN A 12 -7.76 -8.88 -3.17
C GLN A 12 -6.33 -8.37 -3.29
N ARG A 13 -5.96 -7.87 -4.47
CA ARG A 13 -4.59 -7.38 -4.68
C ARG A 13 -4.37 -6.12 -3.83
N VAL A 14 -3.38 -6.18 -2.93
CA VAL A 14 -2.96 -5.04 -2.09
C VAL A 14 -2.08 -4.15 -2.93
N ASP A 15 -2.69 -3.18 -3.60
CA ASP A 15 -2.00 -2.28 -4.52
C ASP A 15 -2.51 -0.85 -4.40
N VAL A 16 -1.63 0.07 -4.78
CA VAL A 16 -1.97 1.46 -5.07
C VAL A 16 -2.06 1.59 -6.60
N PHE A 17 -3.29 1.73 -7.10
CA PHE A 17 -3.56 1.95 -8.51
C PHE A 17 -3.69 3.44 -8.79
N THR A 18 -2.88 3.94 -9.72
CA THR A 18 -3.01 5.28 -10.28
C THR A 18 -3.62 5.19 -11.68
N ILE A 19 -4.63 6.01 -11.97
CA ILE A 19 -5.24 6.11 -13.29
C ILE A 19 -5.49 7.57 -13.70
N ILE A 20 -5.43 7.86 -15.00
CA ILE A 20 -5.74 9.18 -15.55
C ILE A 20 -7.26 9.37 -15.61
N LEU A 21 -7.75 10.59 -15.41
CA LEU A 21 -9.15 10.98 -15.61
C LEU A 21 -9.69 10.49 -16.95
N GLN A 22 -10.98 10.14 -16.97
CA GLN A 22 -11.68 9.62 -18.13
C GLN A 22 -11.21 8.24 -18.64
N CYS A 23 -10.25 7.59 -17.97
CA CYS A 23 -9.86 6.22 -18.29
C CYS A 23 -10.76 5.20 -17.56
N THR A 24 -10.52 3.91 -17.82
CA THR A 24 -11.25 2.80 -17.22
C THR A 24 -10.28 1.92 -16.41
N VAL A 25 -10.63 1.61 -15.17
CA VAL A 25 -9.89 0.69 -14.29
C VAL A 25 -10.78 -0.50 -13.92
N THR A 26 -10.16 -1.67 -13.77
CA THR A 26 -10.82 -2.86 -13.23
C THR A 26 -10.09 -3.33 -11.97
N LEU A 27 -10.79 -3.26 -10.85
CA LEU A 27 -10.36 -3.81 -9.57
C LEU A 27 -10.77 -5.27 -9.49
N THR A 28 -9.81 -6.13 -9.19
CA THR A 28 -10.02 -7.59 -9.21
C THR A 28 -10.17 -8.14 -7.81
N CYS A 29 -11.08 -9.10 -7.67
CA CYS A 29 -11.29 -9.83 -6.43
C CYS A 29 -11.50 -11.29 -6.77
N PHE A 30 -10.74 -12.16 -6.11
CA PHE A 30 -10.72 -13.59 -6.37
C PHE A 30 -10.84 -14.39 -5.08
N CYS A 31 -11.73 -15.36 -5.07
CA CYS A 31 -11.90 -16.33 -4.01
C CYS A 31 -12.17 -17.70 -4.65
N PRO A 32 -11.23 -18.66 -4.60
CA PRO A 32 -11.38 -19.99 -5.16
C PRO A 32 -12.32 -20.88 -4.35
N ASN A 33 -12.94 -20.37 -3.29
CA ASN A 33 -13.85 -21.14 -2.44
C ASN A 33 -15.23 -21.28 -3.10
N VAL A 34 -15.61 -22.52 -3.40
CA VAL A 34 -16.91 -22.92 -3.99
C VAL A 34 -18.12 -22.62 -3.08
N SER A 35 -17.92 -22.37 -1.78
CA SER A 35 -19.01 -22.06 -0.84
C SER A 35 -19.40 -20.57 -0.81
N VAL A 36 -18.75 -19.72 -1.61
CA VAL A 36 -19.05 -18.29 -1.66
C VAL A 36 -20.39 -18.05 -2.36
N THR A 37 -21.37 -17.61 -1.58
CA THR A 37 -22.70 -17.28 -2.10
C THR A 37 -22.77 -15.84 -2.60
N ARG A 38 -21.97 -14.93 -2.04
CA ARG A 38 -22.06 -13.50 -2.36
C ARG A 38 -20.69 -12.83 -2.37
N PHE A 39 -20.49 -11.93 -3.33
CA PHE A 39 -19.39 -10.95 -3.31
C PHE A 39 -19.97 -9.56 -3.08
N ASN A 40 -19.25 -8.71 -2.37
CA ASN A 40 -19.62 -7.31 -2.13
C ASN A 40 -18.43 -6.40 -2.38
N TRP A 41 -18.70 -5.19 -2.86
CA TRP A 41 -17.72 -4.12 -2.99
C TRP A 41 -18.10 -2.92 -2.13
N PHE A 42 -17.11 -2.37 -1.44
CA PHE A 42 -17.23 -1.19 -0.60
C PHE A 42 -16.28 -0.09 -1.07
N LYS A 43 -16.71 1.17 -1.00
CA LYS A 43 -15.89 2.36 -1.24
C LYS A 43 -15.68 3.10 0.06
N GLN A 44 -14.44 3.40 0.41
CA GLN A 44 -14.10 4.25 1.54
C GLN A 44 -13.34 5.48 1.05
N SER A 45 -14.04 6.60 0.98
CA SER A 45 -13.42 7.91 0.78
C SER A 45 -12.59 8.30 2.02
N LEU A 46 -11.56 9.13 1.82
CA LEU A 46 -10.66 9.54 2.89
C LEU A 46 -11.43 10.17 4.07
N GLY A 47 -11.20 9.67 5.29
CA GLY A 47 -11.87 10.15 6.50
C GLY A 47 -13.34 9.73 6.65
N GLN A 48 -13.89 8.98 5.70
CA GLN A 48 -15.27 8.49 5.72
C GLN A 48 -15.34 7.01 6.13
N LYS A 49 -16.53 6.57 6.54
CA LYS A 49 -16.83 5.14 6.73
C LYS A 49 -16.96 4.43 5.38
N PRO A 50 -16.60 3.14 5.26
CA PRO A 50 -16.88 2.37 4.05
C PRO A 50 -18.37 2.34 3.73
N LEU A 51 -18.71 2.62 2.48
CA LEU A 51 -20.06 2.54 1.93
C LEU A 51 -20.17 1.31 1.04
N HIS A 52 -21.25 0.54 1.18
CA HIS A 52 -21.52 -0.60 0.33
C HIS A 52 -21.98 -0.10 -1.05
N ILE A 53 -21.29 -0.51 -2.11
CA ILE A 53 -21.55 -0.06 -3.48
C ILE A 53 -22.51 -1.04 -4.16
N THR A 54 -22.09 -2.31 -4.19
CA THR A 54 -22.73 -3.34 -4.99
C THR A 54 -22.46 -4.72 -4.42
N SER A 55 -23.30 -5.66 -4.82
CA SER A 55 -23.14 -7.06 -4.49
C SER A 55 -23.55 -7.96 -5.65
N SER A 56 -22.88 -9.09 -5.76
CA SER A 56 -23.20 -10.14 -6.72
C SER A 56 -23.52 -11.42 -5.98
N LEU A 57 -24.78 -11.85 -6.05
CA LEU A 57 -25.28 -13.07 -5.42
C LEU A 57 -25.29 -14.21 -6.45
N TYR A 58 -24.83 -15.39 -6.02
CA TYR A 58 -24.99 -16.63 -6.77
C TYR A 58 -26.43 -17.14 -6.60
N VAL A 59 -27.12 -17.38 -7.72
CA VAL A 59 -28.52 -17.86 -7.72
C VAL A 59 -28.61 -19.17 -8.52
N GLY A 60 -28.39 -20.30 -7.83
CA GLY A 60 -28.72 -21.65 -8.34
C GLY A 60 -27.79 -22.27 -9.38
N GLU A 61 -28.14 -23.51 -9.80
CA GLU A 61 -27.31 -24.46 -10.58
C GLU A 61 -26.91 -23.99 -12.00
N GLU A 62 -27.55 -22.98 -12.58
CA GLU A 62 -27.28 -22.52 -13.96
C GLU A 62 -26.39 -21.26 -14.05
N SER A 63 -25.57 -20.97 -13.03
CA SER A 63 -24.60 -19.86 -13.05
C SER A 63 -25.23 -18.47 -13.31
N TYR A 64 -26.48 -18.26 -12.88
CA TYR A 64 -27.11 -16.96 -12.93
C TYR A 64 -26.63 -16.10 -11.76
N HIS A 65 -26.18 -14.87 -12.06
CA HIS A 65 -25.70 -13.92 -11.07
C HIS A 65 -26.62 -12.71 -11.01
N SER A 66 -27.08 -12.37 -9.81
CA SER A 66 -27.84 -11.14 -9.57
C SER A 66 -26.90 -10.07 -9.03
N ASN A 67 -26.68 -9.02 -9.82
CA ASN A 67 -25.92 -7.85 -9.42
C ASN A 67 -26.89 -6.80 -8.86
N ASN A 68 -26.70 -6.43 -7.60
CA ASN A 68 -27.52 -5.44 -6.92
C ASN A 68 -26.63 -4.27 -6.49
N PHE A 69 -26.83 -3.13 -7.14
CA PHE A 69 -26.26 -1.85 -6.72
C PHE A 69 -27.21 -1.17 -5.72
N ILE A 70 -26.67 -0.57 -4.67
CA ILE A 70 -27.48 0.26 -3.75
C ILE A 70 -27.95 1.52 -4.48
N GLU A 71 -29.11 2.07 -4.12
CA GLU A 71 -29.76 3.18 -4.85
C GLU A 71 -28.82 4.38 -5.12
N ASP A 72 -27.98 4.76 -4.15
CA ASP A 72 -26.98 5.83 -4.29
C ASP A 72 -25.86 5.51 -5.31
N PHE A 73 -25.72 4.24 -5.70
CA PHE A 73 -24.71 3.68 -6.59
C PHE A 73 -25.32 2.87 -7.73
N THR A 74 -26.61 3.08 -8.06
CA THR A 74 -27.37 2.43 -9.17
C THR A 74 -26.46 2.10 -10.34
N GLU A 75 -26.69 0.99 -11.05
CA GLU A 75 -25.87 0.62 -12.21
C GLU A 75 -25.78 1.81 -13.18
N THR A 76 -24.67 2.52 -13.06
CA THR A 76 -24.41 3.74 -13.82
C THR A 76 -23.56 3.30 -15.00
N LYS A 77 -23.56 4.09 -16.07
CA LYS A 77 -22.61 3.89 -17.17
C LYS A 77 -21.13 3.94 -16.73
N HIS A 78 -20.88 4.32 -15.47
CA HIS A 78 -19.59 4.50 -14.82
C HIS A 78 -19.14 3.25 -14.04
N LEU A 79 -20.03 2.56 -13.33
CA LEU A 79 -19.70 1.38 -12.51
C LEU A 79 -20.25 0.10 -13.14
N GLY A 80 -19.36 -0.85 -13.44
CA GLY A 80 -19.72 -2.17 -13.96
C GLY A 80 -19.24 -3.29 -13.05
N LEU A 81 -20.01 -4.37 -12.94
CA LEU A 81 -19.64 -5.54 -12.15
C LEU A 81 -19.58 -6.79 -13.04
N ARG A 82 -18.42 -7.44 -13.07
CA ARG A 82 -18.21 -8.67 -13.83
C ARG A 82 -17.95 -9.84 -12.89
N ARG A 83 -18.96 -10.72 -12.79
CA ARG A 83 -18.87 -11.96 -12.01
C ARG A 83 -18.34 -13.10 -12.85
N GLY A 84 -17.45 -13.89 -12.27
CA GLY A 84 -17.09 -15.24 -12.71
C GLY A 84 -17.22 -16.22 -11.55
N ASP A 85 -16.92 -17.49 -11.81
CA ASP A 85 -17.11 -18.58 -10.85
C ASP A 85 -16.42 -18.31 -9.50
N TYR A 86 -15.18 -17.81 -9.56
CA TYR A 86 -14.32 -17.54 -8.41
C TYR A 86 -13.90 -16.08 -8.29
N SER A 87 -14.46 -15.18 -9.10
CA SER A 87 -14.04 -13.78 -9.11
C SER A 87 -15.19 -12.81 -9.28
N CYS A 88 -15.03 -11.60 -8.75
CA CYS A 88 -16.00 -10.53 -8.89
C CYS A 88 -15.27 -9.20 -9.09
N ASN A 89 -15.14 -8.79 -10.34
CA ASN A 89 -14.34 -7.64 -10.72
C ASN A 89 -15.21 -6.39 -10.84
N LEU A 90 -14.78 -5.31 -10.18
CA LEU A 90 -15.42 -4.00 -10.26
C LEU A 90 -14.71 -3.15 -11.33
N THR A 91 -15.45 -2.69 -12.32
CA THR A 91 -14.98 -1.78 -13.36
C THR A 91 -15.49 -0.38 -13.07
N ILE A 92 -14.61 0.60 -13.14
CA ILE A 92 -14.92 2.03 -13.02
C ILE A 92 -14.47 2.69 -14.33
N SER A 93 -15.42 3.13 -15.14
CA SER A 93 -15.23 3.65 -16.50
C SER A 93 -15.38 5.16 -16.50
N LYS A 94 -14.59 5.91 -17.25
CA LYS A 94 -14.62 7.39 -17.27
C LYS A 94 -14.34 8.00 -15.88
N THR A 95 -13.31 7.50 -15.21
CA THR A 95 -12.95 7.87 -13.84
C THR A 95 -12.94 9.38 -13.61
N GLU A 96 -13.49 9.81 -12.47
CA GLU A 96 -13.56 11.19 -12.01
C GLU A 96 -12.79 11.37 -10.68
N PRO A 97 -12.45 12.61 -10.25
CA PRO A 97 -11.68 12.81 -9.03
C PRO A 97 -12.32 12.18 -7.79
N GLY A 98 -13.66 12.17 -7.74
CA GLY A 98 -14.47 11.58 -6.69
C GLY A 98 -14.34 10.06 -6.57
N ASP A 99 -13.81 9.36 -7.57
CA ASP A 99 -13.52 7.92 -7.49
C ASP A 99 -12.28 7.59 -6.67
N SER A 100 -11.46 8.57 -6.33
CA SER A 100 -10.26 8.35 -5.51
C SER A 100 -10.67 7.91 -4.10
N ALA A 101 -10.42 6.64 -3.77
CA ALA A 101 -10.86 6.01 -2.52
C ALA A 101 -10.13 4.67 -2.30
N THR A 102 -10.32 4.10 -1.10
CA THR A 102 -9.96 2.70 -0.85
C THR A 102 -11.16 1.81 -1.13
N TYR A 103 -11.00 0.82 -2.00
CA TYR A 103 -12.05 -0.12 -2.38
C TYR A 103 -11.80 -1.47 -1.71
N TYR A 104 -12.81 -2.02 -1.02
CA TYR A 104 -12.71 -3.31 -0.36
C TYR A 104 -13.65 -4.30 -1.03
N CYS A 105 -13.13 -5.46 -1.39
CA CYS A 105 -13.96 -6.60 -1.72
C CYS A 105 -14.26 -7.41 -0.45
N SER A 106 -15.44 -8.02 -0.36
CA SER A 106 -15.71 -9.05 0.64
C SER A 106 -16.47 -10.20 0.02
N THR A 107 -16.31 -11.37 0.63
CA THR A 107 -17.11 -12.56 0.30
C THR A 107 -17.93 -13.01 1.49
N THR A 108 -19.09 -13.58 1.20
CA THR A 108 -19.97 -14.19 2.20
C THR A 108 -20.12 -15.67 1.88
N ALA A 109 -19.87 -16.52 2.87
CA ALA A 109 -20.08 -17.95 2.81
C ALA A 109 -20.90 -18.39 4.03
N ILE A 110 -22.14 -18.85 3.80
CA ILE A 110 -23.15 -19.36 4.75
C ILE A 110 -23.39 -18.50 6.02
N TYR A 111 -22.38 -18.20 6.85
CA TYR A 111 -22.44 -17.29 8.01
C TYR A 111 -21.19 -16.43 8.23
N GLU A 112 -20.17 -16.52 7.37
CA GLU A 112 -18.91 -15.79 7.53
C GLU A 112 -18.76 -14.74 6.43
N GLN A 113 -18.34 -13.53 6.82
CA GLN A 113 -17.96 -12.47 5.89
C GLN A 113 -16.45 -12.21 6.02
N THR A 114 -15.74 -12.39 4.92
CA THR A 114 -14.30 -12.14 4.86
C THR A 114 -14.04 -10.92 3.98
N PHE A 115 -13.26 -9.97 4.47
CA PHE A 115 -12.86 -8.77 3.74
C PHE A 115 -11.46 -8.94 3.16
N GLY A 116 -11.24 -8.29 2.02
CA GLY A 116 -9.91 -8.03 1.51
C GLY A 116 -9.23 -6.88 2.21
N GLU A 117 -7.92 -6.87 2.06
CA GLU A 117 -7.02 -5.79 2.52
C GLU A 117 -7.32 -4.42 1.89
N GLY A 118 -8.04 -4.40 0.76
CA GLY A 118 -8.40 -3.19 0.04
C GLY A 118 -7.39 -2.78 -1.04
N THR A 119 -7.87 -1.99 -1.99
CA THR A 119 -7.08 -1.42 -3.09
C THR A 119 -7.26 0.09 -3.10
N VAL A 120 -6.16 0.85 -3.10
CA VAL A 120 -6.22 2.31 -3.13
C VAL A 120 -6.25 2.78 -4.57
N LEU A 121 -7.34 3.41 -5.00
CA LEU A 121 -7.46 4.02 -6.33
C LEU A 121 -7.20 5.53 -6.23
N ILE A 122 -6.33 6.03 -7.10
CA ILE A 122 -5.97 7.44 -7.20
C ILE A 122 -6.20 7.88 -8.64
N VAL A 123 -7.16 8.80 -8.84
CA VAL A 123 -7.46 9.37 -10.16
C VAL A 123 -6.71 10.69 -10.32
N LYS A 124 -5.85 10.77 -11.34
CA LYS A 124 -5.00 11.94 -11.65
C LYS A 124 -5.52 12.66 -12.89
N THR A 125 -5.44 13.98 -12.93
CA THR A 125 -5.55 14.74 -14.18
C THR A 125 -4.38 14.38 -15.10
N ALA A 126 -4.59 14.48 -16.41
CA ALA A 126 -3.48 14.53 -17.37
C ALA A 126 -2.81 15.91 -17.28
N SER A 127 -2.28 16.26 -16.11
CA SER A 127 -1.52 17.48 -15.92
C SER A 127 -0.09 17.26 -16.40
N SER A 128 0.58 18.34 -16.84
CA SER A 128 2.03 18.40 -17.10
C SER A 128 2.86 18.19 -15.81
N ASN A 129 2.16 18.05 -14.68
CA ASN A 129 2.70 17.94 -13.35
C ASN A 129 3.23 16.52 -13.09
N ILE A 130 4.55 16.37 -13.01
CA ILE A 130 5.22 15.08 -12.84
C ILE A 130 5.81 14.99 -11.44
N VAL A 131 5.52 13.87 -10.76
CA VAL A 131 6.21 13.48 -9.52
C VAL A 131 7.10 12.29 -9.81
N LEU A 132 8.41 12.52 -9.73
CA LEU A 132 9.44 11.50 -9.85
C LEU A 132 9.94 11.14 -8.45
N GLN A 133 9.74 9.88 -8.06
CA GLN A 133 10.23 9.36 -6.79
C GLN A 133 11.43 8.44 -7.02
N GLN A 134 12.51 8.68 -6.30
CA GLN A 134 13.75 7.92 -6.40
C GLN A 134 14.34 7.66 -5.01
N PRO A 135 15.04 6.53 -4.80
CA PRO A 135 15.17 5.40 -5.72
C PRO A 135 13.85 4.64 -5.89
N VAL A 136 13.72 3.78 -6.91
CA VAL A 136 12.52 2.93 -7.07
C VAL A 136 12.54 1.79 -6.03
N SER A 137 13.73 1.26 -5.76
CA SER A 137 13.98 0.24 -4.75
C SER A 137 15.38 0.43 -4.18
N GLU A 138 15.53 0.22 -2.88
CA GLU A 138 16.80 0.29 -2.16
C GLU A 138 16.90 -0.91 -1.21
N SER A 139 18.08 -1.52 -1.11
CA SER A 139 18.33 -2.62 -0.17
C SER A 139 19.56 -2.36 0.68
N VAL A 140 19.36 -2.21 1.99
CA VAL A 140 20.37 -1.71 2.94
C VAL A 140 20.49 -2.62 4.17
N GLN A 141 21.57 -2.46 4.94
CA GLN A 141 21.78 -3.21 6.17
C GLN A 141 21.17 -2.48 7.38
N PRO A 142 20.86 -3.19 8.48
CA PRO A 142 20.48 -2.55 9.73
C PRO A 142 21.56 -1.58 10.23
N GLY A 143 21.14 -0.39 10.63
CA GLY A 143 22.02 0.71 11.05
C GLY A 143 22.38 1.69 9.94
N ASP A 144 22.15 1.33 8.67
CA ASP A 144 22.40 2.23 7.53
C ASP A 144 21.44 3.44 7.55
N SER A 145 21.75 4.42 6.70
CA SER A 145 20.89 5.58 6.45
C SER A 145 20.64 5.71 4.96
N VAL A 146 19.42 6.07 4.59
CA VAL A 146 19.00 6.30 3.21
C VAL A 146 18.27 7.64 3.12
N THR A 147 18.37 8.32 1.99
CA THR A 147 17.56 9.50 1.69
C THR A 147 16.65 9.18 0.53
N LEU A 148 15.35 9.33 0.73
CA LEU A 148 14.35 9.15 -0.32
C LEU A 148 14.03 10.51 -0.93
N ASN A 149 13.96 10.58 -2.25
CA ASN A 149 13.81 11.83 -3.00
C ASN A 149 12.48 11.84 -3.73
N CYS A 150 11.77 12.95 -3.65
CA CYS A 150 10.54 13.23 -4.37
C CYS A 150 10.71 14.53 -5.15
N THR A 151 10.94 14.41 -6.45
CA THR A 151 11.11 15.53 -7.36
C THR A 151 9.77 15.83 -8.02
N ILE A 152 9.31 17.06 -7.89
CA ILE A 152 8.06 17.56 -8.46
C ILE A 152 8.42 18.56 -9.53
N ARG A 153 7.82 18.41 -10.72
CA ARG A 153 7.82 19.41 -11.78
C ARG A 153 6.37 19.82 -12.01
N THR A 154 6.02 21.05 -11.66
CA THR A 154 4.68 21.60 -11.90
C THR A 154 4.75 22.95 -12.57
N GLU A 155 3.64 23.38 -13.17
CA GLU A 155 3.46 24.79 -13.50
C GLU A 155 3.49 25.64 -12.21
N THR A 156 4.03 26.85 -12.29
CA THR A 156 4.01 27.78 -11.14
C THR A 156 2.57 28.10 -10.74
N CYS A 157 2.19 27.81 -9.49
CA CYS A 157 0.90 28.21 -8.94
C CYS A 157 1.01 29.07 -7.68
N VAL A 158 -0.08 29.77 -7.37
CA VAL A 158 -0.20 30.68 -6.23
C VAL A 158 -0.51 29.84 -4.98
N GLY A 159 0.54 29.37 -4.32
CA GLY A 159 0.47 28.52 -3.13
C GLY A 159 1.74 27.67 -3.02
N GLY A 160 2.30 27.52 -1.83
CA GLY A 160 3.44 26.65 -1.61
C GLY A 160 3.05 25.17 -1.80
N HIS A 161 4.06 24.32 -1.96
CA HIS A 161 3.84 22.87 -1.94
C HIS A 161 3.77 22.37 -0.50
N SER A 162 2.77 21.53 -0.22
CA SER A 162 2.74 20.74 1.01
C SER A 162 3.04 19.29 0.69
N VAL A 163 4.07 18.72 1.31
CA VAL A 163 4.53 17.35 1.00
C VAL A 163 4.29 16.44 2.18
N TYR A 164 3.67 15.30 1.90
CA TYR A 164 3.33 14.26 2.86
C TYR A 164 4.08 12.99 2.47
N TRP A 165 4.77 12.41 3.43
CA TRP A 165 5.33 11.08 3.28
C TRP A 165 4.52 10.09 4.09
N PHE A 166 4.20 8.97 3.46
CA PHE A 166 3.55 7.85 4.13
C PHE A 166 4.25 6.55 3.79
N ARG A 167 4.14 5.58 4.70
CA ARG A 167 4.78 4.28 4.56
C ARG A 167 3.73 3.19 4.65
N HIS A 168 3.75 2.29 3.68
CA HIS A 168 3.10 0.99 3.76
C HIS A 168 4.14 -0.02 4.28
N GLY A 169 3.95 -0.51 5.51
CA GLY A 169 4.87 -1.46 6.14
C GLY A 169 4.80 -2.85 5.52
N SER A 170 5.82 -3.69 5.77
CA SER A 170 5.85 -5.10 5.34
C SER A 170 4.95 -6.05 6.16
N GLY A 171 4.02 -5.51 6.96
CA GLY A 171 3.02 -6.26 7.76
C GLY A 171 1.64 -5.61 7.69
N GLU A 172 0.66 -6.09 8.47
CA GLU A 172 -0.77 -5.69 8.43
C GLU A 172 -1.09 -4.23 8.86
N SER A 173 -0.08 -3.36 9.00
CA SER A 173 -0.30 -1.97 9.40
C SER A 173 -0.78 -1.11 8.24
N ARG A 174 -1.90 -0.41 8.43
CA ARG A 174 -2.40 0.63 7.51
C ARG A 174 -1.32 1.67 7.18
N PRO A 175 -1.29 2.21 5.95
CA PRO A 175 -0.35 3.28 5.60
C PRO A 175 -0.47 4.46 6.57
N GLY A 176 0.64 4.84 7.21
CA GLY A 176 0.70 5.96 8.16
C GLY A 176 1.50 7.12 7.60
N ILE A 177 1.08 8.36 7.92
CA ILE A 177 1.87 9.57 7.64
C ILE A 177 3.08 9.57 8.58
N ILE A 178 4.28 9.67 8.01
CA ILE A 178 5.54 9.63 8.75
C ILE A 178 6.26 10.97 8.79
N TYR A 179 5.96 11.88 7.86
CA TYR A 179 6.61 13.18 7.78
C TYR A 179 5.80 14.15 6.92
N THR A 180 5.79 15.42 7.33
CA THR A 180 5.18 16.51 6.58
C THR A 180 6.19 17.64 6.37
N HIS A 181 6.30 18.11 5.14
CA HIS A 181 7.07 19.30 4.78
C HIS A 181 6.07 20.42 4.48
N GLY A 182 6.07 21.46 5.31
CA GLY A 182 5.24 22.65 5.12
C GLY A 182 5.84 23.64 4.11
N ASP A 183 5.06 24.64 3.72
CA ASP A 183 5.28 25.70 2.70
C ASP A 183 6.70 26.29 2.64
N ARG A 184 7.67 25.50 2.16
CA ARG A 184 9.04 25.95 1.93
C ARG A 184 9.37 25.77 0.46
N SER A 185 9.40 26.92 -0.23
CA SER A 185 9.71 27.07 -1.65
C SER A 185 11.22 27.32 -1.89
N ASP A 186 12.03 27.29 -0.82
CA ASP A 186 13.48 27.52 -0.89
C ASP A 186 14.25 26.41 -1.64
N GLN A 187 13.63 25.24 -1.83
CA GLN A 187 14.20 24.09 -2.57
C GLN A 187 13.71 24.00 -4.02
N CYS A 188 13.10 25.07 -4.54
CA CYS A 188 12.45 25.08 -5.86
C CYS A 188 13.20 25.95 -6.86
N GLU A 189 13.65 25.35 -7.95
CA GLU A 189 14.19 26.05 -9.12
C GLU A 189 13.05 26.41 -10.08
N LYS A 190 13.13 27.61 -10.69
CA LYS A 190 12.17 28.06 -11.72
C LYS A 190 12.87 28.09 -13.07
N SER A 191 12.32 27.39 -14.07
CA SER A 191 12.77 27.48 -15.46
C SER A 191 11.90 28.49 -16.23
N PRO A 192 12.47 29.55 -16.81
CA PRO A 192 11.77 30.46 -17.71
C PRO A 192 11.75 29.88 -19.13
N GLU A 193 11.00 28.81 -19.35
CA GLU A 193 10.74 28.30 -20.71
C GLU A 193 9.54 29.06 -21.32
N ALA A 194 9.66 29.44 -22.60
CA ALA A 194 8.73 30.33 -23.29
C ALA A 194 7.33 29.72 -23.40
N GLY A 195 6.42 30.08 -22.49
CA GLY A 195 4.99 29.75 -22.55
C GLY A 195 4.33 29.58 -21.19
N SER A 196 5.02 28.97 -20.22
CA SER A 196 4.59 28.83 -18.82
C SER A 196 5.80 28.52 -17.92
N PRO A 197 6.05 29.25 -16.81
CA PRO A 197 7.19 28.95 -15.94
C PRO A 197 6.97 27.60 -15.25
N THR A 198 7.86 26.64 -15.49
CA THR A 198 7.86 25.37 -14.76
C THR A 198 8.71 25.50 -13.50
N GLN A 199 8.17 25.01 -12.38
CA GLN A 199 8.81 24.97 -11.07
C GLN A 199 9.21 23.53 -10.76
N SER A 200 10.51 23.30 -10.53
CA SER A 200 11.07 22.00 -10.15
C SER A 200 11.53 22.05 -8.70
N CYS A 201 10.93 21.22 -7.84
CA CYS A 201 11.30 21.14 -6.42
C CYS A 201 11.74 19.72 -6.06
N VAL A 202 12.72 19.59 -5.18
CA VAL A 202 13.20 18.29 -4.69
C VAL A 202 12.99 18.20 -3.19
N TYR A 203 12.13 17.29 -2.76
CA TYR A 203 11.86 17.03 -1.34
C TYR A 203 12.52 15.73 -0.89
N ASN A 204 13.29 15.83 0.19
CA ASN A 204 14.09 14.73 0.70
C ASN A 204 13.54 14.23 2.03
N LEU A 205 13.41 12.92 2.16
CA LEU A 205 13.11 12.24 3.41
C LEU A 205 14.34 11.45 3.88
N PRO A 206 15.15 11.99 4.80
CA PRO A 206 16.27 11.27 5.37
C PRO A 206 15.79 10.27 6.43
N LYS A 207 16.14 8.99 6.26
CA LYS A 207 15.91 7.91 7.23
C LYS A 207 17.25 7.43 7.74
N ARG A 208 17.45 7.50 9.06
CA ARG A 208 18.72 7.15 9.72
C ARG A 208 18.53 5.98 10.67
N ASN A 209 19.62 5.24 10.89
CA ASN A 209 19.68 4.13 11.84
C ASN A 209 18.55 3.12 11.60
N LEU A 210 18.50 2.61 10.38
CA LEU A 210 17.41 1.76 9.91
C LEU A 210 17.37 0.44 10.69
N SER A 211 16.16 0.02 11.05
CA SER A 211 15.86 -1.26 11.68
C SER A 211 15.06 -2.14 10.73
N PRO A 212 14.95 -3.46 10.97
CA PRO A 212 14.06 -4.32 10.18
C PRO A 212 12.61 -3.82 10.16
N SER A 213 12.19 -3.12 11.22
CA SER A 213 10.85 -2.51 11.31
C SER A 213 10.67 -1.29 10.42
N ASP A 214 11.69 -0.84 9.68
CA ASP A 214 11.63 0.25 8.70
C ASP A 214 11.39 -0.23 7.26
N ALA A 215 11.39 -1.55 7.03
CA ALA A 215 11.15 -2.14 5.71
C ALA A 215 9.72 -1.90 5.19
N GLY A 216 9.58 -1.53 3.92
CA GLY A 216 8.27 -1.29 3.32
C GLY A 216 8.34 -0.32 2.15
N THR A 217 7.17 0.07 1.65
CA THR A 217 7.07 1.00 0.53
C THR A 217 6.73 2.39 1.02
N TYR A 218 7.60 3.34 0.73
CA TYR A 218 7.46 4.75 1.08
C TYR A 218 6.86 5.49 -0.10
N TYR A 219 5.92 6.39 0.12
CA TYR A 219 5.28 7.18 -0.91
C TYR A 219 5.32 8.65 -0.53
N CYS A 220 5.55 9.51 -1.52
CA CYS A 220 5.31 10.94 -1.38
C CYS A 220 3.96 11.34 -2.00
N ALA A 221 3.24 12.22 -1.33
CA ALA A 221 2.08 12.94 -1.84
C ALA A 221 2.35 14.44 -1.73
N VAL A 222 2.14 15.18 -2.82
CA VAL A 222 2.37 16.62 -2.89
C VAL A 222 1.04 17.30 -3.18
N ALA A 223 0.56 18.11 -2.25
CA ALA A 223 -0.58 18.98 -2.48
C ALA A 223 -0.08 20.29 -3.12
N SER A 224 -0.54 20.57 -4.34
CA SER A 224 -0.19 21.76 -5.12
C SER A 224 -1.33 22.12 -6.07
N CYS A 225 -1.59 23.42 -6.24
CA CYS A 225 -2.57 23.95 -7.19
C CYS A 225 -3.99 23.34 -7.09
N GLY A 226 -4.42 22.96 -5.87
CA GLY A 226 -5.74 22.33 -5.64
C GLY A 226 -5.80 20.84 -5.96
N GLU A 227 -4.69 20.22 -6.33
CA GLU A 227 -4.57 18.78 -6.62
C GLU A 227 -3.60 18.09 -5.65
N ILE A 228 -3.70 16.76 -5.55
CA ILE A 228 -2.73 15.92 -4.82
C ILE A 228 -2.03 15.00 -5.82
N LEU A 229 -0.72 15.19 -5.96
CA LEU A 229 0.14 14.42 -6.85
C LEU A 229 0.86 13.34 -6.05
N PHE A 230 0.81 12.10 -6.51
CA PHE A 230 1.45 10.97 -5.84
C PHE A 230 2.69 10.49 -6.60
N GLY A 231 3.77 10.25 -5.86
CA GLY A 231 4.93 9.49 -6.33
C GLY A 231 4.62 8.00 -6.46
N ASN A 232 5.44 7.31 -7.26
CA ASN A 232 5.23 5.89 -7.57
C ASN A 232 5.65 4.93 -6.44
N GLY A 233 6.23 5.46 -5.37
CA GLY A 233 6.70 4.66 -4.24
C GLY A 233 8.16 4.22 -4.38
N THR A 234 8.80 4.03 -3.23
CA THR A 234 10.15 3.50 -3.08
C THR A 234 10.10 2.30 -2.16
N LYS A 235 10.47 1.12 -2.67
CA LYS A 235 10.58 -0.08 -1.86
C LYS A 235 11.91 -0.05 -1.08
N LEU A 236 11.83 -0.12 0.25
CA LEU A 236 13.01 -0.21 1.11
C LEU A 236 13.06 -1.61 1.74
N ASP A 237 14.06 -2.40 1.33
CA ASP A 237 14.34 -3.73 1.86
C ASP A 237 15.51 -3.68 2.85
N ILE A 238 15.34 -4.25 4.04
CA ILE A 238 16.41 -4.35 5.05
C ILE A 238 16.98 -5.76 5.04
N LYS A 239 18.26 -5.91 4.65
CA LYS A 239 18.94 -7.20 4.58
C LYS A 239 19.18 -7.74 5.99
N VAL A 240 18.52 -8.84 6.34
CA VAL A 240 18.81 -9.56 7.59
C VAL A 240 19.84 -10.65 7.27
N LEU A 241 21.08 -10.49 7.75
CA LEU A 241 22.11 -11.51 7.58
C LEU A 241 21.90 -12.64 8.60
N PHE A 242 21.53 -13.81 8.13
CA PHE A 242 21.50 -15.03 8.93
C PHE A 242 22.88 -15.68 8.92
N CYS A 243 23.61 -15.63 10.03
CA CYS A 243 24.82 -16.44 10.20
C CYS A 243 24.41 -17.85 10.64
N ALA A 244 24.46 -18.82 9.73
CA ALA A 244 24.33 -20.23 10.08
C ALA A 244 25.74 -20.78 10.40
N SER A 245 25.97 -21.16 11.66
CA SER A 245 27.12 -22.02 12.01
C SER A 245 26.71 -23.47 11.76
N GLN A 246 27.30 -24.11 10.75
CA GLN A 246 27.20 -25.56 10.58
C GLN A 246 28.17 -26.21 11.57
N ASP A 247 27.64 -26.97 12.52
CA ASP A 247 28.41 -27.94 13.29
C ASP A 247 27.98 -29.33 12.82
N GLN A 248 28.94 -30.16 12.40
CA GLN A 248 28.70 -31.55 11.98
C GLN A 248 28.82 -32.46 13.20
N ASP A 249 27.71 -32.76 13.87
CA ASP A 249 27.57 -34.04 14.58
C ASP A 249 26.08 -34.43 14.73
N GLY A 250 25.80 -35.72 14.66
CA GLY A 250 24.46 -36.29 14.49
C GLY A 250 23.51 -36.05 15.68
N ASP A 251 22.23 -35.84 15.34
CA ASP A 251 21.04 -35.85 16.21
C ASP A 251 21.14 -35.11 17.55
N ASN A 252 21.05 -33.78 17.51
CA ASN A 252 20.35 -33.01 18.55
C ASN A 252 20.01 -31.59 18.07
N LEU A 253 18.82 -31.09 18.40
CA LEU A 253 18.33 -29.77 18.01
C LEU A 253 19.34 -28.65 18.32
N HIS A 254 19.92 -28.05 17.28
CA HIS A 254 20.70 -26.81 17.43
C HIS A 254 19.76 -25.61 17.52
N TYR A 255 19.59 -25.07 18.73
CA TYR A 255 19.07 -23.73 18.92
C TYR A 255 20.24 -22.72 18.85
N VAL A 256 20.14 -21.73 17.97
CA VAL A 256 21.05 -20.58 18.00
C VAL A 256 20.38 -19.46 18.77
N ALA A 257 20.93 -19.11 19.92
CA ALA A 257 20.53 -17.92 20.66
C ALA A 257 21.27 -16.70 20.10
N LEU A 258 20.55 -15.77 19.45
CA LEU A 258 21.11 -14.47 19.09
C LEU A 258 21.07 -13.55 20.31
N ASN A 259 22.26 -13.21 20.83
CA ASN A 259 22.39 -12.23 21.90
C ASN A 259 22.62 -10.84 21.29
N LEU A 260 21.55 -10.07 21.12
CA LEU A 260 21.61 -8.69 20.63
C LEU A 260 22.12 -7.76 21.75
N SER A 261 23.46 -7.62 21.87
CA SER A 261 24.04 -6.61 22.75
C SER A 261 24.02 -5.24 22.06
N ASN A 262 23.05 -4.41 22.42
CA ASN A 262 23.01 -3.01 21.98
C ASN A 262 24.14 -2.23 22.68
N LYS A 263 25.30 -2.06 22.02
CA LYS A 263 26.37 -1.19 22.55
C LYS A 263 25.95 0.28 22.39
N LYS A 264 25.20 0.82 23.36
CA LYS A 264 25.19 2.27 23.57
C LYS A 264 26.52 2.67 24.21
N ASN A 265 27.25 3.59 23.58
CA ASN A 265 28.26 4.38 24.30
C ASN A 265 27.55 5.09 25.46
N ARG A 266 27.78 4.61 26.69
CA ARG A 266 27.27 5.26 27.89
C ARG A 266 28.41 5.63 28.82
N SER A 267 28.51 6.94 29.01
CA SER A 267 29.05 7.61 30.19
C SER A 267 28.51 6.99 31.47
N ARG A 268 29.35 7.02 32.52
CA ARG A 268 29.12 6.47 33.86
C ARG A 268 27.70 6.74 34.38
N GLY A 269 27.00 5.66 34.71
CA GLY A 269 25.85 5.67 35.62
C GLY A 269 24.51 5.33 34.98
N GLN A 270 24.20 4.03 34.85
CA GLN A 270 22.92 3.43 35.23
C GLN A 270 22.86 1.94 34.81
N ARG A 271 22.45 1.12 35.77
CA ARG A 271 22.44 -0.35 35.77
C ARG A 271 21.06 -0.83 35.30
N GLY A 272 21.03 -1.75 34.33
CA GLY A 272 19.80 -2.38 33.84
C GLY A 272 19.96 -2.88 32.40
N HIS A 273 20.61 -4.04 32.23
CA HIS A 273 20.81 -4.67 30.93
C HIS A 273 19.62 -5.59 30.64
N MET A 274 18.63 -5.12 29.87
CA MET A 274 17.60 -6.03 29.35
C MET A 274 18.19 -6.74 28.13
N LYS A 275 18.56 -8.01 28.29
CA LYS A 275 18.96 -8.89 27.20
C LYS A 275 17.68 -9.46 26.58
N THR A 276 17.42 -9.14 25.32
CA THR A 276 16.36 -9.81 24.56
C THR A 276 16.99 -10.99 23.84
N VAL A 277 16.60 -12.20 24.22
CA VAL A 277 17.03 -13.44 23.55
C VAL A 277 15.85 -13.91 22.70
N VAL A 278 16.07 -14.03 21.39
CA VAL A 278 15.09 -14.54 20.44
C VAL A 278 15.52 -15.95 20.04
N TYR A 279 14.62 -16.91 20.18
CA TYR A 279 14.81 -18.29 19.77
C TYR A 279 14.02 -18.53 18.49
N ALA A 280 14.66 -19.11 17.48
CA ALA A 280 13.99 -19.62 16.29
C ALA A 280 14.34 -21.10 16.13
N GLY A 281 13.34 -21.96 16.06
CA GLY A 281 13.52 -23.37 15.75
C GLY A 281 13.65 -23.58 14.25
N ILE A 282 14.69 -24.27 13.81
CA ILE A 282 14.83 -24.73 12.43
C ILE A 282 14.11 -26.08 12.35
N ARG A 283 12.96 -26.14 11.65
CA ARG A 283 12.37 -27.43 11.26
C ARG A 283 13.22 -28.00 10.13
N GLN A 284 13.79 -29.19 10.34
CA GLN A 284 14.33 -30.02 9.26
C GLN A 284 13.18 -30.47 8.36
#